data_AF-A0A956G5Z2-F1
#
_entry.id   AF-A0A956G5Z2-F1
#
_cell.length_a   1.000
_cell.length_b   1.000
_cell.length_c   1.000
_cell.angle_alpha   90.00
_cell.angle_beta   90.00
_cell.angle_gamma   90.00
#
_symmetry.space_group_name_H-M   'P 1'
#
loop_
_entity.id
_entity.type
_entity.pdbx_description
1 polymer ?
#
loop_
_entity_poly.entity_id
_entity_poly.type
_entity_poly.pdbx_seq_one_letter_code
_entity_poly.pdbx_strand_id
1 'polypeptide(L)' 'MPHRRRDAPSLATQGAVHITMRFVDDISNLRTSRCMRALWFAFAKGKERDGFRLCHYAVQRNHIHLICEVDDREALMRG' A
#
# COMPACT_ATOMS: atom_id res chain seq x y z
N MET A 1 11.66 9.64 -10.62
CA MET A 1 12.22 9.56 -9.26
C MET A 1 12.63 8.12 -8.99
N PRO A 2 13.90 7.82 -8.65
CA PRO A 2 14.30 6.46 -8.29
C PRO A 2 13.66 6.08 -6.94
N HIS A 3 13.42 4.79 -6.76
CA HIS A 3 12.74 4.25 -5.58
C HIS A 3 13.72 4.39 -4.40
N ARG A 4 13.46 5.32 -3.47
CA ARG A 4 14.31 5.49 -2.28
C ARG A 4 14.15 4.25 -1.40
N ARG A 5 15.27 3.61 -1.05
CA ARG A 5 15.29 2.53 -0.05
C ARG A 5 14.63 3.04 1.22
N ARG A 6 13.69 2.26 1.76
CA ARG A 6 12.94 2.61 2.97
C ARG A 6 13.87 2.38 4.17
N ASP A 7 14.39 3.48 4.75
CA ASP A 7 15.11 3.50 6.02
C ASP A 7 14.11 3.24 7.15
N ALA A 8 13.57 2.01 7.19
CA ALA A 8 12.68 1.58 8.25
C ALA A 8 13.56 1.22 9.47
N PRO A 9 13.40 1.90 10.62
CA PRO A 9 13.90 1.38 11.90
C PRO A 9 13.40 -0.06 12.04
N SER A 10 14.12 -0.91 12.77
CA SER A 10 13.78 -2.33 12.97
C SER A 10 12.29 -2.50 13.32
N LEU A 11 11.48 -2.66 12.29
CA LEU A 11 10.07 -2.98 12.39
C LEU A 11 10.09 -4.39 12.96
N ALA A 12 9.84 -4.52 14.26
CA ALA A 12 9.54 -5.80 14.89
C ALA A 12 8.16 -6.21 14.36
N THR A 13 8.08 -6.60 13.09
CA THR A 13 6.81 -6.64 12.37
C THR A 13 6.08 -7.95 12.61
N GLN A 14 5.50 -8.11 13.78
CA GLN A 14 4.21 -8.79 13.89
C GLN A 14 3.18 -7.71 14.26
N GLY A 15 2.20 -7.49 13.38
CA GLY A 15 1.06 -6.63 13.68
C GLY A 15 0.70 -5.61 12.59
N ALA A 16 -0.12 -4.63 12.97
CA ALA A 16 -0.68 -3.65 12.06
C ALA A 16 0.31 -2.52 11.73
N VAL A 17 0.50 -2.25 10.43
CA VAL A 17 1.34 -1.18 9.90
C VAL A 17 0.52 -0.20 9.06
N HIS A 18 0.84 1.09 9.17
CA HIS A 18 0.28 2.15 8.32
C HIS A 18 1.26 2.51 7.21
N ILE A 19 0.81 2.41 5.95
CA ILE A 19 1.60 2.71 4.76
C ILE A 19 0.96 3.87 4.02
N THR A 20 1.77 4.83 3.61
CA THR A 20 1.34 5.89 2.69
C THR A 20 2.09 5.78 1.37
N MET A 21 1.35 5.67 0.27
CA MET A 21 1.89 5.64 -1.09
C MET A 21 1.51 6.91 -1.82
N ARG A 22 2.49 7.63 -2.36
CA ARG A 22 2.25 8.81 -3.20
C ARG A 22 2.45 8.45 -4.66
N PHE A 23 1.50 8.84 -5.51
CA PHE A 23 1.58 8.65 -6.96
C PHE A 23 2.33 9.81 -7.61
N VAL A 24 2.91 9.54 -8.78
CA VAL A 24 3.58 10.55 -9.60
C VAL A 24 2.59 11.61 -10.09
N ASP A 25 3.10 12.82 -10.32
CA ASP A 25 2.28 14.02 -10.59
C ASP A 25 1.43 13.94 -11.87
N ASP A 26 1.78 13.05 -12.81
CA ASP A 26 1.02 12.80 -14.04
C ASP A 26 -0.40 12.22 -13.78
N ILE A 27 -0.67 11.74 -12.56
CA ILE A 27 -1.99 11.32 -12.14
C ILE A 27 -2.68 12.45 -11.37
N SER A 28 -3.54 13.18 -12.07
CA SER A 28 -4.23 14.35 -11.54
C SER A 28 -5.21 14.03 -10.40
N ASN A 29 -5.89 12.87 -10.42
CA ASN A 29 -6.83 12.47 -9.36
C ASN A 29 -7.13 10.95 -9.33
N LEU A 30 -6.74 10.28 -8.25
CA LEU A 30 -7.02 8.86 -7.99
C LEU A 30 -8.47 8.57 -7.62
N ARG A 31 -9.26 9.59 -7.24
CA ARG A 31 -10.69 9.43 -6.91
C ARG A 31 -11.59 9.40 -8.14
N THR A 32 -11.03 9.32 -9.34
CA THR A 32 -11.79 9.09 -10.57
C THR A 32 -12.26 7.64 -10.63
N SER A 33 -13.43 7.39 -11.23
CA SER A 33 -14.01 6.03 -11.30
C SER A 33 -13.09 5.01 -11.97
N ARG A 34 -12.29 5.43 -12.95
CA ARG A 34 -11.29 4.58 -13.62
C ARG A 34 -10.19 4.14 -12.65
N CYS A 35 -9.61 5.09 -11.92
CA CYS A 35 -8.54 4.81 -10.95
C CYS A 35 -9.07 3.98 -9.78
N MET A 36 -10.24 4.34 -9.24
CA MET A 36 -10.89 3.58 -8.17
C MET A 36 -11.17 2.14 -8.57
N ARG A 37 -11.63 1.89 -9.81
CA ARG A 37 -11.85 0.53 -10.32
C ARG A 37 -10.53 -0.25 -10.44
N ALA A 38 -9.48 0.37 -10.97
CA ALA A 38 -8.17 -0.26 -11.07
C ALA A 38 -7.59 -0.62 -9.69
N LEU A 39 -7.68 0.31 -8.73
CA LEU A 39 -7.26 0.08 -7.34
C LEU A 39 -8.06 -1.04 -6.69
N TRP A 40 -9.39 -1.06 -6.88
CA TRP A 40 -10.23 -2.13 -6.36
C TRP A 40 -9.82 -3.50 -6.89
N PHE A 41 -9.57 -3.64 -8.19
CA PHE A 41 -9.09 -4.90 -8.77
C PHE A 41 -7.70 -5.29 -8.25
N ALA A 42 -6.78 -4.33 -8.11
CA ALA A 42 -5.45 -4.59 -7.57
C ALA A 42 -5.53 -5.08 -6.12
N PHE A 43 -6.28 -4.38 -5.26
CA PHE A 43 -6.47 -4.78 -3.87
C PHE A 43 -7.22 -6.10 -3.74
N ALA A 44 -8.26 -6.35 -4.56
CA ALA A 44 -8.95 -7.63 -4.53
C ALA A 44 -8.02 -8.82 -4.82
N LYS A 45 -7.02 -8.62 -5.71
CA LYS A 45 -6.03 -9.65 -6.06
C LYS A 45 -4.87 -9.75 -5.05
N GLY A 46 -4.51 -8.65 -4.39
CA GLY A 46 -3.32 -8.55 -3.54
C GLY A 46 -3.61 -8.40 -2.03
N LYS A 47 -4.88 -8.41 -1.61
CA LYS A 47 -5.26 -8.16 -0.20
C LYS A 47 -4.70 -9.17 0.79
N GLU A 48 -4.27 -10.35 0.35
CA GLU A 48 -3.74 -11.38 1.22
C GLU A 48 -2.73 -12.24 0.47
N ARG A 49 -1.47 -12.22 0.92
CA ARG A 49 -0.35 -12.97 0.33
C ARG A 49 0.77 -13.14 1.36
N ASP A 50 1.29 -14.35 1.50
CA ASP A 50 2.58 -14.65 2.14
C ASP A 50 2.90 -13.79 3.39
N GLY A 51 2.00 -13.82 4.38
CA GLY A 51 2.17 -13.08 5.65
C GLY A 51 1.87 -11.59 5.58
N PHE A 52 1.20 -11.12 4.52
CA PHE A 52 0.65 -9.78 4.36
C PHE A 52 -0.87 -9.84 4.21
N ARG A 53 -1.57 -8.95 4.93
CA ARG A 53 -3.02 -8.79 4.80
C ARG A 53 -3.42 -7.32 4.81
N LEU A 54 -4.13 -6.87 3.77
CA LEU A 54 -4.71 -5.54 3.69
C LEU A 54 -6.03 -5.49 4.47
N CYS A 55 -6.05 -4.73 5.58
CA CYS A 55 -7.23 -4.57 6.43
C CYS A 55 -8.09 -3.38 5.97
N HIS A 56 -7.46 -2.23 5.74
CA HIS A 56 -8.16 -1.01 5.30
C HIS A 56 -7.34 -0.21 4.30
N TYR A 57 -8.04 0.55 3.45
CA TYR A 57 -7.43 1.54 2.57
C TYR A 57 -8.27 2.82 2.47
N ALA A 58 -7.61 3.94 2.24
CA ALA A 58 -8.24 5.22 1.93
C ALA A 58 -7.52 5.90 0.77
N VAL A 59 -8.30 6.31 -0.25
CA VAL A 59 -7.78 6.94 -1.47
C VAL A 59 -7.98 8.45 -1.39
N GLN A 60 -6.87 9.19 -1.39
CA GLN A 60 -6.86 10.64 -1.55
C GLN A 60 -6.54 11.02 -3.00
N ARG A 61 -6.46 12.31 -3.31
CA ARG A 61 -6.26 12.81 -4.68
C ARG A 61 -5.02 12.22 -5.36
N ASN A 62 -3.90 12.19 -4.64
CA ASN A 62 -2.58 11.79 -5.16
C ASN A 62 -1.86 10.77 -4.28
N HIS A 63 -2.51 10.28 -3.23
CA HIS A 63 -1.92 9.31 -2.33
C HIS A 63 -2.95 8.33 -1.78
N ILE A 64 -2.46 7.19 -1.30
CA ILE A 64 -3.25 6.12 -0.72
C ILE A 64 -2.67 5.81 0.66
N HIS A 65 -3.56 5.69 1.63
CA HIS A 65 -3.24 5.13 2.94
C HIS A 65 -3.69 3.67 2.99
N LEU A 66 -2.84 2.81 3.50
CA LEU A 66 -3.13 1.39 3.72
C LEU A 66 -2.87 1.05 5.19
N ILE A 67 -3.72 0.20 5.74
CA ILE A 67 -3.49 -0.47 7.03
C ILE A 67 -3.37 -1.95 6.70
N CYS A 68 -2.21 -2.52 7.02
CA CYS A 68 -1.91 -3.91 6.71
C CYS A 68 -1.43 -4.65 7.96
N GLU A 69 -1.80 -5.90 8.12
CA GLU A 69 -1.14 -6.83 9.03
C GLU A 69 0.03 -7.48 8.29
N VAL A 70 1.19 -7.56 8.94
CA VAL A 70 2.38 -8.20 8.38
C VAL A 70 3.07 -9.08 9.43
N ASP A 71 3.58 -10.22 8.96
CA ASP A 71 4.29 -11.21 9.77
C ASP A 71 5.79 -10.94 9.88
N ASP A 72 6.36 -10.27 8.88
CA ASP A 72 7.74 -9.79 8.89
C ASP A 72 7.98 -8.65 7.87
N ARG A 73 9.23 -8.20 7.79
CA ARG A 73 9.65 -7.13 6.89
C ARG A 73 9.62 -7.56 5.41
N GLU A 74 9.88 -8.83 5.12
CA GLU A 74 9.89 -9.35 3.74
C GLU A 74 8.47 -9.41 3.19
N ALA A 75 7.50 -9.87 4.00
CA ALA A 75 6.08 -9.86 3.68
C ALA A 75 5.59 -8.43 3.35
N LEU A 76 6.02 -7.43 4.13
CA LEU A 76 5.73 -6.01 3.85
C LEU A 76 6.32 -5.50 2.53
N MET A 77 7.45 -6.03 2.08
CA MET A 77 8.09 -5.61 0.83
C MET A 77 7.51 -6.29 -0.41
N ARG A 78 6.90 -7.47 -0.23
CA ARG A 78 6.38 -8.32 -1.31
C ARG A 78 4.87 -8.26 -1.51
N GLY A 79 4.12 -7.78 -0.51
CA GLY A 79 2.69 -7.48 -0.61
C GLY A 79 2.40 -6.27 -1.50
#